data_AF-A0A7C6FTA7-F1
#
_entry.id   AF-A0A7C6FTA7-F1
#
_cell.length_a   1.000
_cell.length_b   1.000
_cell.length_c   1.000
_cell.angle_alpha   90.00
_cell.angle_beta   90.00
_cell.angle_gamma   90.00
#
_symmetry.space_group_name_H-M   'P 1'
#
loop_
_entity.id
_entity.type
_entity.pdbx_description
1 polymer ?
#
loop_
_entity_poly.entity_id
_entity_poly.type
_entity_poly.pdbx_seq_one_letter_code
_entity_poly.pdbx_strand_id
1 'polypeptide(L)'
;MMNKKENSGFTLIELLAVIVILAIVAIIAVPSVINVIEDARKGSFKNSAYGIIKAAEYNHALKTIKDSNPGEIKYTYENGKESSTLDDYKLEYKGDKPKNGTIVINEEGQVSLALHDGTYCVEKGYSDSEVTLTTKTTDECKIATDAFLPSLGEGMIPIKWDGSKWIKADINSKWYDYDAKEWANVVLVTEATRNTYKNASAGTSITEADVLAYLVWIPRYRYKLFNVGATVMSAQTIEIEFEDKNTPKATGSTNGTWLTHPAFTFGSDELTGFWVGKFETTGNATRPTVKPGVASLRSQSVSNQFATAQKFNTQVTYGLPSTYDAHMMKNMEWGAVTYLSHSKYGKNAEIWKNPSSGNITGCAGTSVSPGSSSGCSYHYTTSNGQQASTTGNVYGIYDMSGGAYDRVMGGMYNSGNTTIMLSGSGFAQATIDGAGMEKYIDKYTYGTTYNDQIAINRRKLGDATGETRRWYSDSANFVYPSYPWFYRGDYYGAGAGAGAFNFSYYSGGSSIYTGFRLAVSGGNVSA
;
A
#
# COMPACT_ATOMS: atom_id res chain seq x y z
N MET A 1 -33.27 -58.77 -70.96
CA MET A 1 -33.92 -58.82 -69.64
C MET A 1 -33.18 -57.87 -68.72
N MET A 2 -33.86 -56.86 -68.17
CA MET A 2 -33.28 -55.83 -67.31
C MET A 2 -33.29 -56.34 -65.86
N ASN A 3 -32.11 -56.53 -65.25
CA ASN A 3 -31.99 -56.90 -63.85
C ASN A 3 -32.42 -55.72 -62.97
N LYS A 4 -33.55 -55.89 -62.28
CA LYS A 4 -34.07 -54.94 -61.28
C LYS A 4 -33.22 -55.10 -60.02
N LYS A 5 -32.41 -54.10 -59.67
CA LYS A 5 -31.75 -54.05 -58.35
C LYS A 5 -32.83 -53.87 -57.28
N GLU A 6 -32.93 -54.82 -56.36
CA GLU A 6 -33.76 -54.68 -55.18
C GLU A 6 -33.07 -53.74 -54.19
N ASN A 7 -33.73 -52.62 -53.86
CA ASN A 7 -33.32 -51.75 -52.76
C ASN A 7 -34.01 -52.26 -51.49
N SER A 8 -33.29 -53.04 -50.68
CA SER A 8 -33.72 -53.43 -49.33
C SER A 8 -33.76 -52.19 -48.42
N GLY A 9 -34.96 -51.71 -48.11
CA GLY A 9 -35.18 -50.62 -47.15
C GLY A 9 -35.08 -51.11 -45.70
N PHE A 10 -34.52 -50.26 -44.82
CA PHE A 10 -34.42 -50.53 -43.38
C PHE A 10 -35.80 -50.58 -42.72
N THR A 11 -35.94 -51.42 -41.68
CA THR A 11 -37.14 -51.45 -40.84
C THR A 11 -37.13 -50.33 -39.79
N LEU A 12 -38.32 -49.93 -39.31
CA LEU A 12 -38.46 -48.88 -38.28
C LEU A 12 -37.72 -49.23 -36.97
N ILE A 13 -37.65 -50.51 -36.61
CA ILE A 13 -36.97 -50.96 -35.37
C ILE A 13 -35.44 -50.85 -35.50
N GLU A 14 -34.88 -51.14 -36.67
CA GLU A 14 -33.45 -50.98 -36.95
C GLU A 14 -33.04 -49.51 -36.91
N LEU A 15 -33.87 -48.62 -37.48
CA LEU A 15 -33.62 -47.18 -37.41
C LEU A 15 -33.65 -46.67 -35.96
N LEU A 16 -34.59 -47.14 -35.14
CA LEU A 16 -34.67 -46.77 -33.72
C LEU A 16 -33.44 -47.21 -32.93
N ALA A 17 -33.00 -48.46 -33.12
CA ALA A 17 -31.82 -49.00 -32.45
C ALA A 17 -30.55 -48.18 -32.78
N VAL A 18 -30.39 -47.77 -34.04
CA VAL A 18 -29.27 -46.91 -34.48
C VAL A 18 -29.32 -45.54 -33.80
N ILE A 19 -30.50 -44.91 -33.73
CA ILE A 19 -30.65 -43.59 -33.07
C ILE A 19 -30.32 -43.69 -31.57
N VAL A 20 -30.77 -44.74 -30.88
CA VAL A 20 -30.48 -44.96 -29.45
C VAL A 20 -28.98 -45.12 -29.22
N ILE A 21 -28.28 -45.91 -30.04
CA ILE A 21 -26.83 -46.09 -29.94
C ILE A 21 -26.10 -44.76 -30.19
N LEU A 22 -26.49 -44.00 -31.23
CA LEU A 22 -25.90 -42.69 -31.52
C LEU A 22 -26.14 -41.69 -30.38
N ALA A 23 -27.31 -41.72 -29.73
CA ALA A 23 -27.60 -40.88 -28.58
C ALA A 23 -26.68 -41.19 -27.39
N ILE A 24 -26.46 -42.47 -27.08
CA ILE A 24 -25.55 -42.90 -26.00
C ILE A 24 -24.11 -42.49 -26.31
N VAL A 25 -23.65 -42.73 -27.55
CA VAL A 25 -22.30 -42.33 -27.98
C VAL A 25 -22.13 -40.81 -27.91
N ALA A 26 -23.14 -40.05 -28.34
CA ALA A 26 -23.11 -38.59 -28.27
C ALA A 26 -23.00 -38.08 -26.82
N ILE A 27 -23.76 -38.66 -25.89
CA ILE A 27 -23.72 -38.27 -24.46
C ILE A 27 -22.32 -38.46 -23.86
N ILE A 28 -21.60 -39.52 -24.26
CA ILE A 28 -20.26 -39.81 -23.77
C ILE A 28 -19.20 -38.95 -24.50
N ALA A 29 -19.32 -38.80 -25.82
CA ALA A 29 -18.32 -38.12 -26.63
C ALA A 29 -18.35 -36.60 -26.49
N VAL A 30 -19.54 -35.98 -26.38
CA VAL A 30 -19.69 -34.51 -26.37
C VAL A 30 -18.90 -33.84 -25.23
N PRO A 31 -18.99 -34.28 -23.96
CA PRO A 31 -18.19 -33.69 -22.89
C PRO A 31 -16.68 -33.79 -23.13
N SER A 32 -16.21 -34.95 -23.64
CA SER A 32 -14.79 -35.15 -23.95
C SER A 32 -14.32 -34.23 -25.08
N VAL A 33 -15.13 -34.04 -26.12
CA VAL A 33 -14.80 -33.14 -27.24
C VAL A 33 -14.79 -31.68 -26.76
N ILE A 34 -15.74 -31.27 -25.91
CA ILE A 34 -15.77 -29.93 -25.31
C ILE A 34 -14.50 -29.66 -24.50
N ASN A 35 -14.08 -30.61 -23.66
CA ASN A 35 -12.85 -30.47 -22.86
C ASN A 35 -11.61 -30.30 -23.75
N VAL A 36 -11.47 -31.11 -24.81
CA VAL A 36 -10.36 -30.99 -25.77
C VAL A 36 -10.37 -29.63 -26.47
N ILE A 37 -11.55 -29.12 -26.84
CA ILE A 37 -11.69 -27.79 -27.44
C ILE A 37 -11.30 -26.69 -26.45
N GLU A 38 -11.71 -26.80 -25.18
CA GLU A 38 -11.33 -25.84 -24.14
C GLU A 38 -9.82 -25.83 -23.89
N ASP A 39 -9.19 -26.99 -23.80
CA ASP A 39 -7.73 -27.11 -23.61
C ASP A 39 -6.97 -26.56 -24.81
N ALA A 40 -7.46 -26.80 -26.04
CA ALA A 40 -6.90 -26.21 -27.24
C ALA A 40 -7.02 -24.67 -27.24
N ARG A 41 -8.15 -24.11 -26.79
CA ARG A 41 -8.35 -22.66 -26.65
C ARG A 41 -7.41 -22.05 -25.60
N LYS A 42 -7.32 -22.66 -24.41
CA LYS A 42 -6.39 -22.25 -23.35
C LYS A 42 -4.94 -22.25 -23.86
N GLY A 43 -4.55 -23.32 -24.54
CA GLY A 43 -3.21 -23.45 -25.13
C GLY A 43 -2.93 -22.40 -26.21
N SER A 44 -3.89 -22.15 -27.11
CA SER A 44 -3.76 -21.13 -28.16
C SER A 44 -3.56 -19.74 -27.58
N PHE A 45 -4.36 -19.36 -26.58
CA PHE A 45 -4.28 -18.04 -25.97
C PHE A 45 -2.98 -17.86 -25.16
N LYS A 46 -2.58 -18.88 -24.39
CA LYS A 46 -1.27 -18.89 -23.69
C LYS A 46 -0.11 -18.70 -24.68
N ASN A 47 -0.14 -19.41 -25.82
CA ASN A 47 0.89 -19.29 -26.85
C ASN A 47 0.87 -17.93 -27.55
N SER A 48 -0.30 -17.35 -27.75
CA SER A 48 -0.46 -16.00 -28.31
C SER A 48 0.17 -14.95 -27.39
N ALA A 49 0.00 -15.08 -26.07
CA ALA A 49 0.67 -14.23 -25.10
C ALA A 49 2.20 -14.32 -25.19
N TYR A 50 2.78 -15.52 -25.36
CA TYR A 50 4.22 -15.66 -25.61
C TYR A 50 4.67 -15.02 -26.94
N GLY A 51 3.85 -15.09 -27.98
CA GLY A 51 4.09 -14.39 -29.24
C GLY A 51 4.12 -12.87 -29.06
N ILE A 52 3.19 -12.35 -28.26
CA ILE A 52 3.10 -10.92 -27.90
C ILE A 52 4.32 -10.47 -27.08
N ILE A 53 4.76 -11.26 -26.09
CA ILE A 53 5.96 -10.95 -25.28
C ILE A 53 7.17 -10.77 -26.19
N LYS A 54 7.41 -11.72 -27.10
CA LYS A 54 8.55 -11.64 -28.03
C LYS A 54 8.48 -10.44 -28.96
N ALA A 55 7.28 -10.11 -29.44
CA ALA A 55 7.07 -8.93 -30.28
C ALA A 55 7.34 -7.63 -29.51
N ALA A 56 6.91 -7.56 -28.25
CA ALA A 56 7.17 -6.43 -27.36
C ALA A 56 8.67 -6.25 -27.09
N GLU A 57 9.38 -7.31 -26.71
CA GLU A 57 10.85 -7.30 -26.51
C GLU A 57 11.58 -6.84 -27.78
N TYR A 58 11.17 -7.36 -28.94
CA TYR A 58 11.75 -6.97 -30.23
C TYR A 58 11.53 -5.49 -30.56
N ASN A 59 10.31 -4.98 -30.33
CA ASN A 59 10.01 -3.56 -30.54
C ASN A 59 10.83 -2.65 -29.62
N HIS A 60 11.01 -3.04 -28.36
CA HIS A 60 11.87 -2.30 -27.43
C HIS A 60 13.33 -2.26 -27.90
N ALA A 61 13.87 -3.37 -28.36
CA ALA A 61 15.22 -3.43 -28.92
C ALA A 61 15.37 -2.50 -30.13
N LEU A 62 14.39 -2.50 -31.05
CA LEU A 62 14.38 -1.56 -32.19
C LEU A 62 14.34 -0.10 -31.75
N LYS A 63 13.63 0.20 -30.65
CA LYS A 63 13.56 1.57 -30.13
C LYS A 63 14.86 1.99 -29.47
N THR A 64 15.48 1.12 -28.70
CA THR A 64 16.78 1.37 -28.05
C THR A 64 17.87 1.75 -29.07
N ILE A 65 17.77 1.24 -30.31
CA ILE A 65 18.67 1.60 -31.43
C ILE A 65 18.44 3.05 -31.91
N LYS A 66 17.19 3.53 -31.90
CA LYS A 66 16.81 4.87 -32.38
C LYS A 66 16.89 5.94 -31.30
N ASP A 67 16.61 5.56 -30.06
CA ASP A 67 16.56 6.39 -28.87
C ASP A 67 17.22 5.62 -27.73
N SER A 68 18.35 6.14 -27.21
CA SER A 68 19.16 5.43 -26.22
C SER A 68 18.45 5.22 -24.88
N ASN A 69 17.34 5.90 -24.62
CA ASN A 69 16.46 5.58 -23.51
C ASN A 69 14.99 5.76 -23.94
N PRO A 70 14.33 4.70 -24.44
CA PRO A 70 12.96 4.80 -24.92
C PRO A 70 11.93 5.10 -23.83
N GLY A 71 12.30 5.06 -22.55
CA GLY A 71 11.35 5.11 -21.44
C GLY A 71 10.40 3.91 -21.45
N GLU A 72 9.38 3.97 -20.60
CA GLU A 72 8.32 2.97 -20.55
C GLU A 72 7.45 2.99 -21.83
N ILE A 73 7.22 1.80 -22.41
CA ILE A 73 6.31 1.62 -23.55
C ILE A 73 5.07 0.86 -23.06
N LYS A 74 3.90 1.42 -23.31
CA LYS A 74 2.62 0.80 -22.92
C LYS A 74 1.72 0.60 -24.12
N TYR A 75 1.22 -0.62 -24.26
CA TYR A 75 0.18 -0.99 -25.21
C TYR A 75 -1.11 -1.33 -24.47
N THR A 76 -2.23 -0.85 -24.98
CA THR A 76 -3.56 -1.10 -24.42
C THR A 76 -4.45 -1.71 -25.48
N TYR A 77 -5.19 -2.76 -25.10
CA TYR A 77 -6.26 -3.33 -25.90
C TYR A 77 -7.60 -2.98 -25.26
N GLU A 78 -8.49 -2.38 -26.05
CA GLU A 78 -9.88 -2.14 -25.68
C GLU A 78 -10.79 -2.64 -26.78
N ASN A 79 -11.62 -3.64 -26.47
CA ASN A 79 -12.53 -4.29 -27.43
C ASN A 79 -11.85 -4.71 -28.75
N GLY A 80 -10.62 -5.24 -28.66
CA GLY A 80 -9.83 -5.70 -29.79
C GLY A 80 -9.16 -4.57 -30.57
N LYS A 81 -9.23 -3.32 -30.12
CA LYS A 81 -8.50 -2.19 -30.69
C LYS A 81 -7.23 -1.93 -29.89
N GLU A 82 -6.11 -1.84 -30.58
CA GLU A 82 -4.81 -1.54 -29.97
C GLU A 82 -4.55 -0.04 -29.97
N SER A 83 -4.02 0.47 -28.87
CA SER A 83 -3.41 1.80 -28.76
C SER A 83 -2.07 1.69 -28.04
N SER A 84 -1.17 2.64 -28.27
CA SER A 84 0.12 2.69 -27.56
C SER A 84 0.43 4.12 -27.11
N THR A 85 1.32 4.27 -26.13
CA THR A 85 1.79 5.59 -25.65
C THR A 85 2.70 6.32 -26.64
N LEU A 86 3.12 5.66 -27.72
CA LEU A 86 3.96 6.23 -28.77
C LEU A 86 3.20 6.15 -30.09
N ASP A 87 2.93 7.31 -30.69
CA ASP A 87 2.35 7.35 -32.02
C ASP A 87 3.33 6.66 -33.01
N ASP A 88 2.79 5.86 -33.93
CA ASP A 88 3.45 5.08 -35.00
C ASP A 88 3.96 3.64 -34.73
N TYR A 89 3.73 3.03 -33.56
CA TYR A 89 4.12 1.62 -33.35
C TYR A 89 2.94 0.68 -33.08
N LYS A 90 2.84 -0.36 -33.93
CA LYS A 90 1.93 -1.50 -33.76
C LYS A 90 2.71 -2.73 -33.31
N LEU A 91 2.10 -3.53 -32.46
CA LEU A 91 2.64 -4.85 -32.11
C LEU A 91 2.29 -5.85 -33.22
N GLU A 92 3.31 -6.31 -33.94
CA GLU A 92 3.18 -7.41 -34.89
C GLU A 92 3.56 -8.73 -34.23
N TYR A 93 2.57 -9.59 -33.98
CA TYR A 93 2.77 -10.90 -33.36
C TYR A 93 1.96 -11.98 -34.06
N LYS A 94 2.36 -13.23 -33.81
CA LYS A 94 1.60 -14.40 -34.24
C LYS A 94 0.71 -14.87 -33.09
N GLY A 95 -0.60 -14.98 -33.34
CA GLY A 95 -1.56 -15.47 -32.37
C GLY A 95 -2.90 -14.75 -32.43
N ASP A 96 -3.78 -15.12 -31.51
CA ASP A 96 -5.10 -14.52 -31.36
C ASP A 96 -4.98 -13.12 -30.73
N LYS A 97 -5.76 -12.16 -31.25
CA LYS A 97 -5.76 -10.79 -30.74
C LYS A 97 -6.49 -10.71 -29.40
N PRO A 98 -5.88 -10.12 -28.35
CA PRO A 98 -6.58 -9.87 -27.10
C PRO A 98 -7.80 -8.97 -27.30
N LYS A 99 -8.88 -9.27 -26.58
CA LYS A 99 -10.06 -8.41 -26.56
C LYS A 99 -9.79 -7.19 -25.67
N ASN A 100 -9.23 -7.40 -24.49
CA ASN A 100 -8.83 -6.34 -23.58
C ASN A 100 -7.47 -6.66 -22.98
N GLY A 101 -6.77 -5.66 -22.45
CA GLY A 101 -5.56 -5.90 -21.70
C GLY A 101 -4.54 -4.79 -21.80
N THR A 102 -3.42 -4.99 -21.12
CA THR A 102 -2.30 -4.06 -21.10
C THR A 102 -1.00 -4.83 -21.20
N ILE A 103 -0.03 -4.26 -21.91
CA ILE A 103 1.34 -4.72 -21.97
C ILE A 103 2.20 -3.51 -21.61
N VAL A 104 3.15 -3.68 -20.69
CA VAL A 104 4.10 -2.65 -20.30
C VAL A 104 5.51 -3.20 -20.45
N ILE A 105 6.36 -2.41 -21.08
CA ILE A 105 7.78 -2.69 -21.26
C ILE A 105 8.53 -1.61 -20.47
N ASN A 106 9.36 -2.03 -19.51
CA ASN A 106 10.16 -1.10 -18.72
C ASN A 106 11.42 -0.65 -19.49
N GLU A 107 12.19 0.27 -18.90
CA GLU A 107 13.41 0.82 -19.51
C GLU A 107 14.51 -0.23 -19.77
N GLU A 108 14.45 -1.37 -19.05
CA GLU A 108 15.38 -2.49 -19.22
C GLU A 108 14.92 -3.48 -20.33
N GLY A 109 13.77 -3.23 -20.96
CA GLY A 109 13.19 -4.07 -22.00
C GLY A 109 12.45 -5.31 -21.48
N GLN A 110 12.24 -5.42 -20.17
CA GLN A 110 11.46 -6.51 -19.58
C GLN A 110 9.97 -6.26 -19.83
N VAL A 111 9.20 -7.35 -20.00
CA VAL A 111 7.77 -7.27 -20.34
C VAL A 111 6.90 -7.77 -19.19
N SER A 112 5.90 -6.96 -18.82
CA SER A 112 4.78 -7.37 -17.98
C SER A 112 3.47 -7.18 -18.73
N LEU A 113 2.52 -8.10 -18.57
CA LEU A 113 1.25 -8.07 -19.29
C LEU A 113 0.09 -8.67 -18.52
N ALA A 114 -1.11 -8.22 -18.86
CA ALA A 114 -2.37 -8.89 -18.58
C ALA A 114 -3.28 -8.77 -19.80
N LEU A 115 -3.68 -9.91 -20.36
CA LEU A 115 -4.43 -9.99 -21.61
C LEU A 115 -5.68 -10.85 -21.39
N HIS A 116 -6.83 -10.37 -21.86
CA HIS A 116 -8.12 -11.04 -21.75
C HIS A 116 -8.72 -11.28 -23.13
N ASP A 117 -9.12 -12.52 -23.44
CA ASP A 117 -9.75 -12.88 -24.73
C ASP A 117 -11.28 -12.80 -24.73
N GLY A 118 -11.89 -12.65 -23.54
CA GLY A 118 -13.34 -12.69 -23.33
C GLY A 118 -13.76 -13.80 -22.36
N THR A 119 -12.89 -14.77 -22.09
CA THR A 119 -13.12 -15.88 -21.17
C THR A 119 -11.92 -16.13 -20.25
N TYR A 120 -10.71 -16.06 -20.80
CA TYR A 120 -9.47 -16.32 -20.10
C TYR A 120 -8.65 -15.04 -19.93
N CYS A 121 -7.93 -14.98 -18.83
CA CYS A 121 -6.95 -13.95 -18.52
C CYS A 121 -5.56 -14.57 -18.47
N VAL A 122 -4.60 -13.97 -19.17
CA VAL A 122 -3.19 -14.34 -19.12
C VAL A 122 -2.39 -13.20 -18.51
N GLU A 123 -1.65 -13.47 -17.44
CA GLU A 123 -0.88 -12.49 -16.66
C GLU A 123 0.59 -12.89 -16.57
N LYS A 124 1.48 -11.89 -16.54
CA LYS A 124 2.92 -12.06 -16.30
C LYS A 124 3.51 -10.78 -15.70
N GLY A 125 4.19 -10.88 -14.57
CA GLY A 125 5.05 -9.83 -14.01
C GLY A 125 6.42 -9.76 -14.69
N TYR A 126 7.19 -8.69 -14.45
CA TYR A 126 8.53 -8.55 -15.05
C TYR A 126 9.46 -9.70 -14.67
N SER A 127 9.44 -10.12 -13.40
CA SER A 127 10.28 -11.18 -12.85
C SER A 127 9.77 -12.61 -13.11
N ASP A 128 8.56 -12.76 -13.66
CA ASP A 128 7.98 -14.08 -13.91
C ASP A 128 8.61 -14.71 -15.17
N SER A 129 9.04 -15.97 -15.06
CA SER A 129 9.59 -16.73 -16.19
C SER A 129 8.52 -17.27 -17.14
N GLU A 130 7.28 -17.39 -16.68
CA GLU A 130 6.15 -17.92 -17.44
C GLU A 130 4.90 -17.07 -17.25
N VAL A 131 3.97 -17.18 -18.21
CA VAL A 131 2.64 -16.57 -18.08
C VAL A 131 1.71 -17.48 -17.27
N THR A 132 0.86 -16.86 -16.43
CA THR A 132 -0.20 -17.53 -15.67
C THR A 132 -1.53 -17.36 -16.39
N LEU A 133 -2.30 -18.44 -16.56
CA LEU A 133 -3.63 -18.41 -17.19
C LEU A 133 -4.72 -18.66 -16.15
N THR A 134 -5.73 -17.79 -16.11
CA THR A 134 -6.87 -17.85 -15.19
C THR A 134 -8.19 -17.54 -15.91
N THR A 135 -9.32 -17.61 -15.19
CA THR A 135 -10.66 -17.25 -15.68
C THR A 135 -11.20 -15.98 -15.03
N LYS A 136 -10.30 -15.04 -14.71
CA LYS A 136 -10.63 -13.72 -14.13
C LYS A 136 -11.52 -12.93 -15.10
N THR A 137 -12.41 -12.10 -14.56
CA THR A 137 -13.18 -11.14 -15.36
C THR A 137 -12.27 -10.11 -16.03
N THR A 138 -12.79 -9.37 -17.02
CA THR A 138 -12.03 -8.30 -17.68
C THR A 138 -11.50 -7.27 -16.67
N ASP A 139 -12.28 -6.93 -15.64
CA ASP A 139 -11.89 -5.94 -14.63
C ASP A 139 -10.83 -6.45 -13.63
N GLU A 140 -10.77 -7.76 -13.43
CA GLU A 140 -9.78 -8.44 -12.60
C GLU A 140 -8.50 -8.79 -13.37
N CYS A 141 -8.59 -8.88 -14.71
CA CYS A 141 -7.48 -9.20 -15.58
C CYS A 141 -6.60 -7.96 -15.85
N LYS A 142 -5.73 -7.66 -14.88
CA LYS A 142 -4.86 -6.49 -14.91
C LYS A 142 -3.43 -6.93 -14.65
N ILE A 143 -2.47 -6.16 -15.18
CA ILE A 143 -1.07 -6.41 -14.87
C ILE A 143 -0.97 -6.42 -13.34
N ALA A 144 -0.25 -7.39 -12.77
CA ALA A 144 0.25 -7.27 -11.40
C ALA A 144 1.22 -6.09 -11.42
N THR A 145 0.68 -4.89 -11.35
CA THR A 145 1.39 -3.68 -11.71
C THR A 145 2.58 -3.52 -10.79
N ASP A 146 3.74 -3.28 -11.38
CA ASP A 146 4.88 -2.65 -10.71
C ASP A 146 4.49 -1.32 -10.02
N ALA A 147 3.28 -0.81 -10.25
CA ALA A 147 2.62 0.24 -9.47
C ALA A 147 2.60 0.01 -7.95
N PHE A 148 2.83 -1.22 -7.48
CA PHE A 148 2.93 -1.53 -6.05
C PHE A 148 4.35 -1.78 -5.58
N LEU A 149 5.34 -1.75 -6.48
CA LEU A 149 6.73 -1.95 -6.10
C LEU A 149 7.13 -0.85 -5.11
N PRO A 150 7.63 -1.24 -3.93
CA PRO A 150 8.18 -0.29 -3.00
C PRO A 150 9.29 0.52 -3.66
N SER A 151 9.23 1.85 -3.53
CA SER A 151 10.30 2.70 -4.04
C SER A 151 11.54 2.54 -3.16
N LEU A 152 12.58 1.88 -3.68
CA LEU A 152 13.78 1.55 -2.90
C LEU A 152 14.87 2.61 -3.06
N GLY A 153 15.18 3.28 -1.95
CA GLY A 153 16.33 4.18 -1.88
C GLY A 153 17.63 3.39 -1.77
N GLU A 154 18.75 4.00 -2.16
CA GLU A 154 20.06 3.33 -2.18
C GLU A 154 20.45 2.67 -0.84
N GLY A 155 20.05 3.29 0.27
CA GLY A 155 20.31 2.81 1.62
C GLY A 155 19.28 1.86 2.21
N MET A 156 18.18 1.59 1.50
CA MET A 156 17.13 0.68 1.97
C MET A 156 17.52 -0.76 1.65
N ILE A 157 17.55 -1.61 2.68
CA ILE A 157 17.76 -3.05 2.52
C ILE A 157 16.39 -3.75 2.67
N PRO A 158 15.82 -4.30 1.60
CA PRO A 158 14.60 -5.11 1.66
C PRO A 158 14.78 -6.33 2.55
N ILE A 159 13.77 -6.60 3.38
CA ILE A 159 13.79 -7.71 4.33
C ILE A 159 12.50 -8.52 4.28
N LYS A 160 12.63 -9.82 4.57
CA LYS A 160 11.52 -10.76 4.70
C LYS A 160 11.65 -11.52 6.02
N TRP A 161 10.53 -11.93 6.59
CA TRP A 161 10.54 -12.78 7.79
C TRP A 161 10.70 -14.24 7.36
N ASP A 162 11.68 -14.95 7.92
CA ASP A 162 11.91 -16.38 7.62
C ASP A 162 11.11 -17.34 8.50
N GLY A 163 10.28 -16.80 9.41
CA GLY A 163 9.58 -17.54 10.46
C GLY A 163 10.17 -17.33 11.86
N SER A 164 11.41 -16.87 11.94
CA SER A 164 12.15 -16.66 13.20
C SER A 164 12.85 -15.30 13.32
N LYS A 165 13.31 -14.74 12.20
CA LYS A 165 14.10 -13.51 12.15
C LYS A 165 13.94 -12.81 10.80
N TRP A 166 14.42 -11.57 10.75
CA TRP A 166 14.52 -10.81 9.51
C TRP A 166 15.76 -11.23 8.73
N ILE A 167 15.55 -11.56 7.46
CA ILE A 167 16.59 -11.87 6.48
C ILE A 167 16.53 -10.87 5.33
N LYS A 168 17.67 -10.63 4.69
CA LYS A 168 17.73 -9.88 3.43
C LYS A 168 16.84 -10.56 2.40
N ALA A 169 15.92 -9.82 1.81
CA ALA A 169 15.05 -10.32 0.77
C ALA A 169 15.77 -10.42 -0.59
N ASP A 170 15.25 -11.31 -1.43
CA ASP A 170 15.53 -11.32 -2.87
C ASP A 170 14.48 -10.45 -3.58
N ILE A 171 14.93 -9.30 -4.10
CA ILE A 171 14.07 -8.33 -4.80
C ILE A 171 13.59 -8.84 -6.16
N ASN A 172 14.24 -9.87 -6.71
CA ASN A 172 13.81 -10.51 -7.96
C ASN A 172 12.73 -11.59 -7.70
N SER A 173 12.37 -11.81 -6.43
CA SER A 173 11.36 -12.76 -6.01
C SER A 173 10.24 -12.07 -5.21
N LYS A 174 9.14 -12.78 -4.95
CA LYS A 174 8.07 -12.25 -4.10
C LYS A 174 8.50 -12.12 -2.64
N TRP A 175 8.83 -10.90 -2.22
CA TRP A 175 9.25 -10.56 -0.86
C TRP A 175 8.21 -9.80 -0.02
N TYR A 176 7.06 -9.49 -0.65
CA TYR A 176 5.86 -8.95 -0.01
C TYR A 176 4.62 -9.50 -0.74
N ASP A 177 3.48 -9.48 -0.06
CA ASP A 177 2.20 -9.96 -0.57
C ASP A 177 1.03 -9.31 0.18
N TYR A 178 0.45 -8.25 -0.37
CA TYR A 178 -0.63 -7.52 0.32
C TYR A 178 -1.91 -8.36 0.45
N ASP A 179 -2.17 -9.29 -0.46
CA ASP A 179 -3.30 -10.22 -0.34
C ASP A 179 -3.09 -11.21 0.81
N ALA A 180 -1.84 -11.59 1.08
CA ALA A 180 -1.45 -12.36 2.26
C ALA A 180 -1.14 -11.50 3.50
N LYS A 181 -1.38 -10.18 3.44
CA LYS A 181 -1.11 -9.21 4.51
C LYS A 181 0.36 -9.12 4.91
N GLU A 182 1.26 -9.42 3.98
CA GLU A 182 2.71 -9.30 4.11
C GLU A 182 3.17 -7.98 3.47
N TRP A 183 2.97 -6.86 4.17
CA TRP A 183 3.39 -5.55 3.66
C TRP A 183 4.92 -5.48 3.49
N ALA A 184 5.39 -4.72 2.49
CA ALA A 184 6.83 -4.66 2.22
C ALA A 184 7.60 -3.94 3.34
N ASN A 185 8.74 -4.51 3.75
CA ASN A 185 9.58 -4.00 4.84
C ASN A 185 11.03 -3.76 4.39
N VAL A 186 11.62 -2.65 4.80
CA VAL A 186 13.06 -2.39 4.63
C VAL A 186 13.68 -2.02 5.96
N VAL A 187 15.00 -2.17 6.05
CA VAL A 187 15.81 -1.56 7.10
C VAL A 187 16.79 -0.55 6.54
N LEU A 188 17.01 0.51 7.31
CA LEU A 188 18.21 1.33 7.22
C LEU A 188 19.20 0.77 8.23
N VAL A 189 20.44 0.56 7.79
CA VAL A 189 21.53 0.03 8.62
C VAL A 189 22.66 1.05 8.76
N THR A 190 23.57 0.80 9.70
CA THR A 190 24.76 1.64 9.90
C THR A 190 25.58 1.76 8.61
N GLU A 191 26.28 2.87 8.47
CA GLU A 191 27.17 3.11 7.32
C GLU A 191 28.21 2.00 7.15
N ALA A 192 28.77 1.49 8.27
CA ALA A 192 29.78 0.45 8.27
C ALA A 192 29.28 -0.89 7.71
N THR A 193 28.00 -1.22 7.87
CA THR A 193 27.43 -2.51 7.48
C THR A 193 26.57 -2.45 6.22
N ARG A 194 26.25 -1.24 5.73
CA ARG A 194 25.38 -1.02 4.56
C ARG A 194 25.84 -1.77 3.31
N ASN A 195 27.10 -1.58 2.89
CA ASN A 195 27.60 -2.24 1.68
C ASN A 195 27.68 -3.76 1.84
N THR A 196 27.98 -4.24 3.05
CA THR A 196 27.93 -5.67 3.37
C THR A 196 26.54 -6.23 3.14
N TYR A 197 25.50 -5.59 3.67
CA TYR A 197 24.12 -6.05 3.46
C TYR A 197 23.61 -5.87 2.03
N LYS A 198 23.96 -4.79 1.33
CA LYS A 198 23.58 -4.59 -0.09
C LYS A 198 24.10 -5.73 -0.97
N ASN A 199 25.35 -6.12 -0.77
CA ASN A 199 26.04 -7.12 -1.60
C ASN A 199 25.86 -8.56 -1.10
N ALA A 200 25.25 -8.75 0.08
CA ALA A 200 25.00 -10.08 0.62
C ALA A 200 23.94 -10.82 -0.20
N SER A 201 24.04 -12.16 -0.23
CA SER A 201 23.02 -13.01 -0.82
C SER A 201 21.68 -12.87 -0.09
N ALA A 202 20.58 -13.06 -0.80
CA ALA A 202 19.28 -13.20 -0.17
C ALA A 202 19.29 -14.34 0.88
N GLY A 203 18.49 -14.20 1.93
CA GLY A 203 18.52 -15.10 3.09
C GLY A 203 19.55 -14.73 4.16
N THR A 204 20.44 -13.76 3.91
CA THR A 204 21.40 -13.29 4.92
C THR A 204 20.67 -12.69 6.12
N SER A 205 21.00 -13.15 7.32
CA SER A 205 20.41 -12.67 8.58
C SER A 205 20.72 -11.19 8.82
N ILE A 206 19.70 -10.39 9.14
CA ILE A 206 19.88 -8.99 9.56
C ILE A 206 20.08 -8.95 11.07
N THR A 207 21.14 -8.30 11.53
CA THR A 207 21.47 -8.18 12.95
C THR A 207 20.86 -6.91 13.53
N GLU A 208 20.10 -7.01 14.62
CA GLU A 208 19.41 -5.86 15.25
C GLU A 208 20.37 -4.72 15.65
N ALA A 209 21.62 -5.04 16.04
CA ALA A 209 22.62 -4.04 16.40
C ALA A 209 22.99 -3.10 15.24
N ASP A 210 22.88 -3.60 13.99
CA ASP A 210 23.23 -2.85 12.79
C ASP A 210 22.07 -2.00 12.27
N VAL A 211 20.84 -2.26 12.73
CA VAL A 211 19.64 -1.56 12.27
C VAL A 211 19.49 -0.20 12.95
N LEU A 212 19.26 0.82 12.14
CA LEU A 212 18.91 2.19 12.53
C LEU A 212 17.41 2.44 12.44
N ALA A 213 16.73 1.92 11.42
CA ALA A 213 15.28 2.09 11.26
C ALA A 213 14.64 0.91 10.53
N TYR A 214 13.49 0.47 11.02
CA TYR A 214 12.55 -0.38 10.29
C TYR A 214 11.49 0.49 9.62
N LEU A 215 11.25 0.26 8.32
CA LEU A 215 10.24 0.97 7.54
C LEU A 215 9.29 -0.01 6.86
N VAL A 216 8.03 0.39 6.72
CA VAL A 216 6.95 -0.38 6.06
C VAL A 216 6.39 0.44 4.91
N TRP A 217 6.21 -0.17 3.75
CA TRP A 217 5.67 0.49 2.57
C TRP A 217 4.15 0.60 2.60
N ILE A 218 3.65 1.78 2.25
CA ILE A 218 2.24 2.08 2.03
C ILE A 218 2.07 2.41 0.55
N PRO A 219 1.62 1.47 -0.28
CA PRO A 219 1.45 1.68 -1.71
C PRO A 219 0.28 2.62 -1.99
N ARG A 220 0.35 3.34 -3.10
CA ARG A 220 -0.72 4.24 -3.55
C ARG A 220 -2.01 3.47 -3.82
N TYR A 221 -3.13 4.04 -3.37
CA TYR A 221 -4.47 3.50 -3.61
C TYR A 221 -5.54 4.60 -3.67
N ARG A 222 -6.69 4.21 -4.22
CA ARG A 222 -7.98 4.86 -4.01
C ARG A 222 -8.83 4.07 -3.02
N TYR A 223 -9.73 4.75 -2.35
CA TYR A 223 -10.70 4.14 -1.46
C TYR A 223 -12.11 4.60 -1.81
N LYS A 224 -13.08 3.72 -1.53
CA LYS A 224 -14.49 4.03 -1.75
C LYS A 224 -15.04 4.80 -0.56
N LEU A 225 -15.65 5.94 -0.81
CA LEU A 225 -16.21 6.79 0.24
C LEU A 225 -17.42 6.13 0.90
N PHE A 226 -17.49 6.13 2.23
CA PHE A 226 -18.55 5.43 2.97
C PHE A 226 -19.18 6.24 4.13
N ASN A 227 -18.60 7.38 4.53
CA ASN A 227 -19.13 8.23 5.60
C ASN A 227 -18.75 9.72 5.42
N VAL A 228 -19.13 10.28 4.27
CA VAL A 228 -18.94 11.71 3.94
C VAL A 228 -19.74 12.65 4.87
N GLY A 229 -20.70 12.14 5.64
CA GLY A 229 -21.40 12.89 6.70
C GLY A 229 -20.66 12.99 8.04
N ALA A 230 -19.63 12.17 8.28
CA ALA A 230 -18.89 12.12 9.56
C ALA A 230 -19.78 11.77 10.76
N THR A 231 -20.80 10.96 10.53
CA THR A 231 -21.68 10.49 11.60
C THR A 231 -20.98 9.40 12.40
N VAL A 232 -21.39 9.21 13.64
CA VAL A 232 -20.95 8.05 14.43
C VAL A 232 -21.51 6.79 13.78
N MET A 233 -20.63 5.83 13.51
CA MET A 233 -21.03 4.55 12.92
C MET A 233 -20.12 3.42 13.39
N SER A 234 -20.58 2.19 13.24
CA SER A 234 -19.75 1.00 13.50
C SER A 234 -18.64 0.86 12.46
N ALA A 235 -17.54 0.20 12.86
CA ALA A 235 -16.46 -0.14 11.96
C ALA A 235 -16.92 -1.10 10.86
N GLN A 236 -16.36 -0.94 9.66
CA GLN A 236 -16.60 -1.79 8.49
C GLN A 236 -15.33 -1.89 7.65
N THR A 237 -15.19 -2.95 6.87
CA THR A 237 -14.05 -3.07 5.94
C THR A 237 -14.01 -1.88 5.00
N ILE A 238 -12.85 -1.22 4.90
CA ILE A 238 -12.63 -0.14 3.95
C ILE A 238 -12.26 -0.74 2.59
N GLU A 239 -13.11 -0.48 1.59
CA GLU A 239 -12.85 -0.89 0.20
C GLU A 239 -11.73 -0.02 -0.38
N ILE A 240 -10.60 -0.64 -0.74
CA ILE A 240 -9.48 0.02 -1.40
C ILE A 240 -9.08 -0.72 -2.68
N GLU A 241 -8.59 0.03 -3.65
CA GLU A 241 -7.95 -0.46 -4.86
C GLU A 241 -6.62 0.26 -5.03
N PHE A 242 -5.53 -0.49 -5.09
CA PHE A 242 -4.22 0.10 -5.35
C PHE A 242 -4.18 0.69 -6.77
N GLU A 243 -3.44 1.79 -6.96
CA GLU A 243 -3.37 2.53 -8.22
C GLU A 243 -1.93 2.91 -8.59
N ASP A 244 -1.64 2.93 -9.89
CA ASP A 244 -0.38 3.47 -10.41
C ASP A 244 -0.29 4.98 -10.25
N LYS A 245 0.94 5.51 -10.07
CA LYS A 245 1.15 6.95 -9.93
C LYS A 245 0.64 7.76 -11.14
N ASN A 246 0.66 7.15 -12.34
CA ASN A 246 0.22 7.77 -13.59
C ASN A 246 -1.29 7.56 -13.84
N THR A 247 -1.97 6.79 -13.00
CA THR A 247 -3.43 6.67 -13.06
C THR A 247 -4.05 8.03 -12.70
N PRO A 248 -4.96 8.59 -13.52
CA PRO A 248 -5.63 9.83 -13.17
C PRO A 248 -6.33 9.71 -11.82
N LYS A 249 -6.18 10.74 -10.97
CA LYS A 249 -6.77 10.73 -9.64
C LYS A 249 -8.29 10.60 -9.71
N ALA A 250 -8.84 9.66 -8.93
CA ALA A 250 -10.26 9.62 -8.65
C ALA A 250 -10.62 10.79 -7.71
N THR A 251 -11.68 11.53 -8.02
CA THR A 251 -12.06 12.79 -7.35
C THR A 251 -13.44 12.71 -6.69
N GLY A 252 -13.87 11.51 -6.30
CA GLY A 252 -15.14 11.28 -5.63
C GLY A 252 -15.32 12.15 -4.39
N SER A 253 -16.57 12.52 -4.12
CA SER A 253 -16.95 13.38 -2.99
C SER A 253 -18.21 12.93 -2.27
N THR A 254 -18.86 11.85 -2.71
CA THR A 254 -20.08 11.30 -2.11
C THR A 254 -19.92 9.81 -1.82
N ASN A 255 -20.71 9.29 -0.87
CA ASN A 255 -20.66 7.86 -0.53
C ASN A 255 -20.88 6.99 -1.78
N GLY A 256 -20.09 5.92 -1.92
CA GLY A 256 -20.09 5.00 -3.05
C GLY A 256 -19.15 5.41 -4.20
N THR A 257 -18.67 6.66 -4.24
CA THR A 257 -17.66 7.11 -5.21
C THR A 257 -16.23 6.86 -4.73
N TRP A 258 -15.29 6.78 -5.66
CA TRP A 258 -13.88 6.52 -5.37
C TRP A 258 -13.07 7.82 -5.27
N LEU A 259 -12.15 7.87 -4.31
CA LEU A 259 -11.20 8.97 -4.11
C LEU A 259 -9.78 8.40 -4.04
N THR A 260 -8.87 8.86 -4.90
CA THR A 260 -7.44 8.57 -4.74
C THR A 260 -6.99 9.21 -3.43
N HIS A 261 -6.39 8.42 -2.55
CA HIS A 261 -6.15 8.87 -1.18
C HIS A 261 -5.19 10.08 -1.17
N PRO A 262 -5.53 11.22 -0.52
CA PRO A 262 -4.74 12.45 -0.65
C PRO A 262 -3.31 12.36 -0.10
N ALA A 263 -3.01 11.37 0.75
CA ALA A 263 -1.65 11.10 1.23
C ALA A 263 -0.63 10.83 0.12
N PHE A 264 -1.08 10.40 -1.06
CA PHE A 264 -0.20 10.06 -2.19
C PHE A 264 0.11 11.24 -3.12
N THR A 265 -0.28 12.46 -2.72
CA THR A 265 0.21 13.72 -3.30
C THR A 265 1.07 14.44 -2.28
N PHE A 266 2.35 14.65 -2.57
CA PHE A 266 3.30 15.31 -1.68
C PHE A 266 3.86 16.57 -2.33
N GLY A 267 3.34 17.73 -1.92
CA GLY A 267 3.57 18.97 -2.66
C GLY A 267 2.91 18.89 -4.03
N SER A 268 3.70 19.03 -5.09
CA SER A 268 3.26 18.84 -6.47
C SER A 268 3.40 17.40 -6.98
N ASP A 269 4.08 16.53 -6.24
CA ASP A 269 4.47 15.22 -6.74
C ASP A 269 3.45 14.14 -6.41
N GLU A 270 3.14 13.31 -7.39
CA GLU A 270 2.31 12.11 -7.23
C GLU A 270 3.20 10.90 -6.92
N LEU A 271 2.98 10.31 -5.75
CA LEU A 271 3.80 9.22 -5.23
C LEU A 271 3.27 7.86 -5.67
N THR A 272 4.15 6.87 -5.84
CA THR A 272 3.76 5.45 -5.93
C THR A 272 3.37 4.87 -4.57
N GLY A 273 3.69 5.58 -3.50
CA GLY A 273 3.48 5.21 -2.11
C GLY A 273 4.44 5.98 -1.21
N PHE A 274 4.53 5.60 0.06
CA PHE A 274 5.50 6.14 0.99
C PHE A 274 5.88 5.10 2.05
N TRP A 275 7.05 5.27 2.64
CA TRP A 275 7.53 4.46 3.75
C TRP A 275 7.13 5.07 5.08
N VAL A 276 6.83 4.22 6.05
CA VAL A 276 6.46 4.61 7.40
C VAL A 276 7.34 3.89 8.40
N GLY A 277 7.77 4.60 9.44
CA GLY A 277 8.42 4.00 10.60
C GLY A 277 7.58 2.86 11.18
N LYS A 278 8.12 1.64 11.17
CA LYS A 278 7.44 0.44 11.67
C LYS A 278 7.04 0.57 13.15
N PHE A 279 7.82 1.32 13.91
CA PHE A 279 7.63 1.65 15.31
C PHE A 279 7.59 3.17 15.47
N GLU A 280 7.20 3.66 16.65
CA GLU A 280 7.44 5.07 16.99
C GLU A 280 8.93 5.41 16.87
N THR A 281 9.25 6.67 16.61
CA THR A 281 10.65 7.11 16.55
C THR A 281 11.30 6.92 17.91
N THR A 282 12.54 6.44 17.95
CA THR A 282 13.35 6.08 19.12
C THR A 282 14.71 6.78 19.05
N GLY A 283 15.62 6.49 19.98
CA GLY A 283 16.96 7.06 20.00
C GLY A 283 16.97 8.45 20.62
N ASN A 284 17.60 9.43 19.98
CA ASN A 284 17.65 10.81 20.49
C ASN A 284 17.59 11.83 19.36
N ALA A 285 17.45 13.11 19.73
CA ALA A 285 17.33 14.22 18.79
C ALA A 285 18.48 14.29 17.77
N THR A 286 19.70 13.83 18.10
CA THR A 286 20.88 13.90 17.23
C THR A 286 21.02 12.67 16.34
N ARG A 287 20.70 11.48 16.88
CA ARG A 287 20.77 10.19 16.20
C ARG A 287 19.45 9.44 16.43
N PRO A 288 18.35 9.84 15.78
CA PRO A 288 17.08 9.12 15.89
C PRO A 288 17.16 7.72 15.28
N THR A 289 16.32 6.83 15.74
CA THR A 289 16.19 5.45 15.24
C THR A 289 14.72 5.07 15.12
N VAL A 290 14.40 3.94 14.50
CA VAL A 290 13.05 3.34 14.52
C VAL A 290 13.23 1.85 14.81
N LYS A 291 13.24 1.50 16.11
CA LYS A 291 13.60 0.16 16.59
C LYS A 291 12.55 -0.37 17.57
N PRO A 292 12.34 -1.69 17.63
CA PRO A 292 11.54 -2.33 18.67
C PRO A 292 12.31 -2.39 20.00
N GLY A 293 11.60 -2.55 21.12
CA GLY A 293 12.23 -2.80 22.42
C GLY A 293 12.97 -1.60 23.01
N VAL A 294 12.80 -0.41 22.44
CA VAL A 294 13.44 0.84 22.86
C VAL A 294 12.36 1.84 23.26
N ALA A 295 12.62 2.68 24.25
CA ALA A 295 11.67 3.73 24.60
C ALA A 295 11.52 4.74 23.46
N SER A 296 10.29 5.12 23.12
CA SER A 296 10.01 6.13 22.10
C SER A 296 10.67 7.47 22.45
N LEU A 297 11.17 8.18 21.45
CA LEU A 297 11.74 9.51 21.60
C LEU A 297 10.61 10.51 21.85
N ARG A 298 10.61 11.10 23.04
CA ARG A 298 9.57 12.04 23.52
C ARG A 298 10.23 13.33 24.01
N SER A 299 9.43 14.21 24.62
CA SER A 299 9.91 15.45 25.25
C SER A 299 10.52 16.44 24.25
N GLN A 300 9.93 16.54 23.06
CA GLN A 300 10.27 17.51 22.05
C GLN A 300 9.03 18.32 21.65
N SER A 301 9.21 19.60 21.30
CA SER A 301 8.18 20.37 20.61
C SER A 301 7.95 19.83 19.20
N VAL A 302 6.81 20.14 18.58
CA VAL A 302 6.49 19.69 17.21
C VAL A 302 7.60 20.07 16.22
N SER A 303 8.13 21.29 16.30
CA SER A 303 9.22 21.74 15.44
C SER A 303 10.50 20.91 15.60
N ASN A 304 10.85 20.53 16.84
CA ASN A 304 12.00 19.69 17.10
C ASN A 304 11.79 18.24 16.64
N GLN A 305 10.57 17.70 16.75
CA GLN A 305 10.21 16.38 16.22
C GLN A 305 10.32 16.37 14.69
N PHE A 306 9.77 17.39 14.02
CA PHE A 306 9.92 17.60 12.57
C PHE A 306 11.39 17.63 12.14
N ALA A 307 12.21 18.48 12.77
CA ALA A 307 13.64 18.57 12.45
C ALA A 307 14.40 17.27 12.78
N THR A 308 13.95 16.50 13.78
CA THR A 308 14.55 15.20 14.11
C THR A 308 14.22 14.16 13.03
N ALA A 309 12.98 14.12 12.52
CA ALA A 309 12.60 13.21 11.43
C ALA A 309 13.40 13.46 10.14
N GLN A 310 13.70 14.73 9.82
CA GLN A 310 14.52 15.09 8.66
C GLN A 310 15.96 14.58 8.73
N LYS A 311 16.45 14.12 9.89
CA LYS A 311 17.81 13.58 10.00
C LYS A 311 17.99 12.28 9.23
N PHE A 312 16.91 11.52 9.01
CA PHE A 312 16.97 10.26 8.29
C PHE A 312 17.39 10.39 6.83
N ASN A 313 17.21 11.55 6.18
CA ASN A 313 17.70 11.80 4.81
C ASN A 313 18.71 12.96 4.71
N THR A 314 18.85 13.81 5.73
CA THR A 314 19.87 14.88 5.74
C THR A 314 21.23 14.44 6.29
N GLN A 315 21.31 13.29 6.96
CA GLN A 315 22.58 12.73 7.45
C GLN A 315 22.98 11.47 6.70
N VAL A 316 24.24 11.43 6.27
CA VAL A 316 24.84 10.31 5.52
C VAL A 316 24.76 8.96 6.25
N THR A 317 24.71 8.97 7.59
CA THR A 317 24.68 7.74 8.40
C THR A 317 23.48 6.84 8.10
N TYR A 318 22.37 7.40 7.60
CA TYR A 318 21.15 6.66 7.26
C TYR A 318 21.12 6.26 5.78
N GLY A 319 21.92 6.94 4.93
CA GLY A 319 22.11 6.69 3.50
C GLY A 319 20.82 6.63 2.68
N LEU A 320 19.81 7.36 3.13
CA LEU A 320 18.72 7.77 2.23
C LEU A 320 19.24 8.92 1.36
N PRO A 321 19.14 8.81 0.03
CA PRO A 321 19.56 9.90 -0.85
C PRO A 321 18.61 11.09 -0.72
N SER A 322 19.08 12.28 -1.11
CA SER A 322 18.30 13.52 -1.04
C SER A 322 17.07 13.55 -1.94
N THR A 323 16.95 12.59 -2.85
CA THR A 323 15.75 12.42 -3.69
C THR A 323 14.56 11.84 -2.93
N TYR A 324 14.79 11.31 -1.72
CA TYR A 324 13.76 10.91 -0.78
C TYR A 324 13.59 12.02 0.26
N ASP A 325 12.36 12.21 0.71
CA ASP A 325 12.02 13.18 1.73
C ASP A 325 11.61 12.46 3.02
N ALA A 326 12.46 12.53 4.05
CA ALA A 326 12.13 12.07 5.38
C ALA A 326 11.53 13.21 6.20
N HIS A 327 10.35 12.98 6.79
CA HIS A 327 9.63 13.97 7.56
C HIS A 327 8.83 13.34 8.70
N MET A 328 8.33 14.19 9.59
CA MET A 328 7.39 13.78 10.61
C MET A 328 6.04 13.52 9.93
N MET A 329 5.45 12.36 10.20
CA MET A 329 4.22 11.89 9.57
C MET A 329 3.10 12.94 9.63
N LYS A 330 2.42 13.12 8.50
CA LYS A 330 1.24 13.98 8.36
C LYS A 330 -0.03 13.29 8.87
N ASN A 331 -1.06 14.08 9.17
CA ASN A 331 -2.34 13.53 9.62
C ASN A 331 -3.02 12.72 8.50
N MET A 332 -2.87 13.16 7.25
CA MET A 332 -3.35 12.46 6.06
C MET A 332 -2.64 11.11 5.85
N GLU A 333 -1.34 11.03 6.11
CA GLU A 333 -0.57 9.80 5.99
C GLU A 333 -0.95 8.78 7.06
N TRP A 334 -1.23 9.24 8.29
CA TRP A 334 -1.81 8.38 9.32
C TRP A 334 -3.12 7.77 8.84
N GLY A 335 -4.02 8.59 8.28
CA GLY A 335 -5.28 8.12 7.70
C GLY A 335 -5.09 7.07 6.61
N ALA A 336 -4.06 7.22 5.76
CA ALA A 336 -3.76 6.21 4.75
C ALA A 336 -3.35 4.86 5.37
N VAL A 337 -2.51 4.88 6.39
CA VAL A 337 -2.07 3.66 7.08
C VAL A 337 -3.27 2.96 7.73
N THR A 338 -4.15 3.70 8.39
CA THR A 338 -5.29 3.10 9.12
C THR A 338 -6.35 2.57 8.17
N TYR A 339 -6.56 3.22 7.02
CA TYR A 339 -7.46 2.72 5.99
C TYR A 339 -6.94 1.42 5.38
N LEU A 340 -5.64 1.36 5.07
CA LEU A 340 -5.01 0.13 4.60
C LEU A 340 -5.09 -0.99 5.66
N SER A 341 -4.84 -0.66 6.93
CA SER A 341 -4.96 -1.59 8.06
C SER A 341 -6.37 -2.19 8.20
N HIS A 342 -7.41 -1.44 7.86
CA HIS A 342 -8.81 -1.84 7.96
C HIS A 342 -9.44 -2.21 6.61
N SER A 343 -8.60 -2.46 5.62
CA SER A 343 -8.98 -3.07 4.35
C SER A 343 -8.76 -4.58 4.37
N LYS A 344 -9.14 -5.27 3.28
CA LYS A 344 -8.82 -6.70 3.11
C LYS A 344 -7.31 -7.01 3.15
N TYR A 345 -6.46 -6.03 2.83
CA TYR A 345 -5.01 -6.16 2.79
C TYR A 345 -4.33 -5.94 4.16
N GLY A 346 -5.08 -5.53 5.18
CA GLY A 346 -4.58 -5.32 6.53
C GLY A 346 -5.17 -6.30 7.55
N LYS A 347 -5.04 -5.98 8.83
CA LYS A 347 -5.64 -6.74 9.93
C LYS A 347 -7.16 -6.85 9.77
N ASN A 348 -7.80 -5.81 9.23
CA ASN A 348 -9.25 -5.66 9.12
C ASN A 348 -9.97 -5.81 10.48
N ALA A 349 -9.33 -5.32 11.53
CA ALA A 349 -9.83 -5.30 12.89
C ALA A 349 -9.04 -4.27 13.69
N GLU A 350 -9.53 -3.95 14.88
CA GLU A 350 -8.81 -3.11 15.84
C GLU A 350 -7.47 -3.77 16.23
N ILE A 351 -6.41 -2.97 16.25
CA ILE A 351 -5.08 -3.40 16.69
C ILE A 351 -5.01 -3.41 18.21
N TRP A 352 -4.21 -4.31 18.77
CA TRP A 352 -4.01 -4.34 20.22
C TRP A 352 -3.20 -3.15 20.68
N LYS A 353 -3.52 -2.68 21.89
CA LYS A 353 -2.79 -1.57 22.51
C LYS A 353 -1.40 -2.02 22.94
N ASN A 354 -0.44 -1.10 22.86
CA ASN A 354 0.81 -1.14 23.58
C ASN A 354 0.61 -0.58 25.02
N PRO A 355 0.57 -1.42 26.07
CA PRO A 355 0.33 -0.97 27.44
C PRO A 355 1.61 -0.54 28.19
N SER A 356 2.78 -0.55 27.54
CA SER A 356 4.05 -0.32 28.22
C SER A 356 4.13 1.10 28.78
N SER A 357 4.11 1.23 30.11
CA SER A 357 4.33 2.50 30.83
C SER A 357 5.73 3.10 30.59
N GLY A 358 6.71 2.28 30.24
CA GLY A 358 8.02 2.72 29.76
C GLY A 358 8.01 3.29 28.34
N ASN A 359 6.84 3.25 27.65
CA ASN A 359 6.66 3.57 26.24
C ASN A 359 7.69 2.82 25.36
N ILE A 360 7.86 1.52 25.63
CA ILE A 360 8.75 0.66 24.87
C ILE A 360 8.01 0.30 23.58
N THR A 361 8.66 0.56 22.45
CA THR A 361 8.11 0.29 21.11
C THR A 361 8.02 -1.19 20.79
N GLY A 362 7.14 -1.56 19.87
CA GLY A 362 6.97 -2.94 19.40
C GLY A 362 6.45 -3.87 20.50
N CYS A 363 5.56 -3.35 21.34
CA CYS A 363 4.96 -4.08 22.45
C CYS A 363 3.45 -4.21 22.28
N ALA A 364 2.90 -5.31 22.75
CA ALA A 364 1.45 -5.52 22.85
C ALA A 364 1.04 -5.94 24.26
N GLY A 365 -0.22 -5.69 24.60
CA GLY A 365 -0.86 -6.29 25.76
C GLY A 365 -1.58 -7.60 25.42
N THR A 366 -2.71 -7.84 26.05
CA THR A 366 -3.53 -9.06 25.87
C THR A 366 -4.83 -8.83 25.11
N SER A 367 -5.12 -7.58 24.72
CA SER A 367 -6.36 -7.19 24.03
C SER A 367 -6.22 -5.81 23.36
N VAL A 368 -7.32 -5.31 22.83
CA VAL A 368 -7.45 -3.95 22.30
C VAL A 368 -7.41 -2.85 23.38
N SER A 369 -7.83 -3.16 24.62
CA SER A 369 -7.84 -2.21 25.74
C SER A 369 -7.34 -2.83 27.05
N PRO A 370 -6.09 -3.34 27.10
CA PRO A 370 -5.47 -3.86 28.31
C PRO A 370 -5.16 -2.73 29.31
N GLY A 371 -5.03 -3.05 30.60
CA GLY A 371 -4.43 -2.12 31.57
C GLY A 371 -2.95 -1.85 31.27
N SER A 372 -2.39 -0.77 31.81
CA SER A 372 -0.96 -0.47 31.67
C SER A 372 -0.08 -1.58 32.29
N SER A 373 1.09 -1.82 31.72
CA SER A 373 2.08 -2.75 32.25
C SER A 373 3.45 -2.10 32.41
N SER A 374 4.27 -2.67 33.30
CA SER A 374 5.70 -2.35 33.38
C SER A 374 6.44 -3.11 32.28
N GLY A 375 7.16 -2.40 31.42
CA GLY A 375 7.93 -3.00 30.34
C GLY A 375 7.07 -3.54 29.19
N CYS A 376 7.67 -4.43 28.39
CA CYS A 376 7.06 -5.00 27.20
C CYS A 376 6.41 -6.36 27.51
N SER A 377 5.08 -6.42 27.64
CA SER A 377 4.39 -7.68 27.96
C SER A 377 4.57 -8.73 26.87
N TYR A 378 4.40 -8.34 25.61
CA TYR A 378 4.61 -9.20 24.45
C TYR A 378 5.38 -8.45 23.38
N HIS A 379 6.57 -8.94 23.04
CA HIS A 379 7.41 -8.40 21.99
C HIS A 379 6.77 -8.63 20.60
N TYR A 380 6.98 -7.71 19.66
CA TYR A 380 6.30 -7.65 18.36
C TYR A 380 6.36 -8.94 17.53
N THR A 381 7.38 -9.78 17.73
CA THR A 381 7.57 -11.06 17.04
C THR A 381 6.73 -12.21 17.61
N THR A 382 6.23 -12.09 18.84
CA THR A 382 5.38 -13.11 19.48
C THR A 382 3.96 -13.07 18.92
N SER A 383 3.19 -14.16 19.03
CA SER A 383 1.81 -14.22 18.52
C SER A 383 0.89 -13.13 19.08
N ASN A 384 1.02 -12.81 20.37
CA ASN A 384 0.30 -11.69 20.99
C ASN A 384 0.86 -10.33 20.55
N GLY A 385 2.18 -10.20 20.45
CA GLY A 385 2.85 -9.02 19.93
C GLY A 385 2.29 -8.60 18.57
N GLN A 386 2.19 -9.56 17.65
CA GLN A 386 1.68 -9.38 16.30
C GLN A 386 0.23 -8.86 16.25
N GLN A 387 -0.56 -9.01 17.32
CA GLN A 387 -1.91 -8.43 17.36
C GLN A 387 -1.92 -6.90 17.47
N ALA A 388 -0.81 -6.27 17.90
CA ALA A 388 -0.66 -4.81 17.87
C ALA A 388 -0.23 -4.26 16.50
N SER A 389 -0.02 -5.14 15.52
CA SER A 389 0.36 -4.78 14.15
C SER A 389 -0.84 -4.45 13.27
N THR A 390 -0.68 -3.49 12.36
CA THR A 390 -1.68 -3.13 11.32
C THR A 390 -2.02 -4.28 10.36
N THR A 391 -1.21 -5.34 10.31
CA THR A 391 -1.48 -6.54 9.50
C THR A 391 -1.96 -7.74 10.32
N GLY A 392 -1.86 -7.68 11.65
CA GLY A 392 -2.05 -8.83 12.53
C GLY A 392 -0.91 -9.86 12.49
N ASN A 393 0.21 -9.54 11.84
CA ASN A 393 1.43 -10.33 11.75
C ASN A 393 2.66 -9.41 11.84
N VAL A 394 3.88 -9.95 11.68
CA VAL A 394 5.13 -9.16 11.80
C VAL A 394 5.35 -8.09 10.74
N TYR A 395 4.61 -8.07 9.62
CA TYR A 395 4.88 -7.19 8.48
C TYR A 395 4.30 -5.78 8.63
N GLY A 396 3.30 -5.57 9.48
CA GLY A 396 2.64 -4.27 9.65
C GLY A 396 3.39 -3.30 10.56
N ILE A 397 2.71 -2.19 10.83
CA ILE A 397 3.18 -1.08 11.68
C ILE A 397 2.64 -1.29 13.09
N TYR A 398 3.46 -0.96 14.08
CA TYR A 398 3.18 -1.12 15.51
C TYR A 398 3.09 0.24 16.19
N ASP A 399 2.64 0.22 17.45
CA ASP A 399 2.55 1.40 18.31
C ASP A 399 1.59 2.47 17.77
N MET A 400 0.58 2.06 16.99
CA MET A 400 -0.49 2.96 16.53
C MET A 400 -1.69 2.99 17.50
N SER A 401 -1.59 2.26 18.62
CA SER A 401 -2.54 2.27 19.74
C SER A 401 -1.75 2.09 21.03
N GLY A 402 -1.82 3.06 21.95
CA GLY A 402 -1.01 3.08 23.16
C GLY A 402 0.47 3.39 22.91
N GLY A 403 1.32 3.12 23.91
CA GLY A 403 2.71 3.62 23.90
C GLY A 403 2.74 5.11 24.22
N ALA A 404 3.37 5.92 23.37
CA ALA A 404 3.31 7.36 23.46
C ALA A 404 2.14 7.91 22.63
N TYR A 405 1.78 9.17 22.85
CA TYR A 405 0.97 9.89 21.86
C TYR A 405 1.81 10.15 20.63
N ASP A 406 1.36 9.72 19.45
CA ASP A 406 2.01 10.09 18.20
C ASP A 406 1.51 11.47 17.75
N ARG A 407 2.38 12.48 17.83
CA ARG A 407 2.09 13.75 17.17
C ARG A 407 2.22 13.59 15.66
N VAL A 408 1.34 14.28 14.95
CA VAL A 408 1.33 14.35 13.49
C VAL A 408 1.38 15.81 13.05
N MET A 409 1.85 16.05 11.83
CA MET A 409 1.84 17.38 11.24
C MET A 409 0.43 17.77 10.77
N GLY A 410 -0.45 18.02 11.74
CA GLY A 410 -1.82 18.51 11.55
C GLY A 410 -2.14 19.66 12.49
N GLY A 411 -2.31 20.87 11.95
CA GLY A 411 -2.43 22.11 12.74
C GLY A 411 -3.66 22.94 12.36
N MET A 412 -4.24 23.62 13.35
CA MET A 412 -5.37 24.52 13.16
C MET A 412 -4.91 25.94 12.81
N TYR A 413 -5.61 26.59 11.89
CA TYR A 413 -5.48 28.02 11.66
C TYR A 413 -5.98 28.85 12.85
N ASN A 414 -5.54 30.11 12.91
CA ASN A 414 -6.08 31.15 13.77
C ASN A 414 -7.53 31.52 13.39
N SER A 415 -8.18 32.38 14.19
CA SER A 415 -9.58 32.78 13.95
C SER A 415 -9.82 33.48 12.61
N GLY A 416 -8.77 34.05 11.99
CA GLY A 416 -8.84 34.64 10.65
C GLY A 416 -8.69 33.64 9.51
N ASN A 417 -8.40 32.36 9.80
CA ASN A 417 -8.01 31.33 8.83
C ASN A 417 -6.81 31.73 7.95
N THR A 418 -5.83 32.45 8.53
CA THR A 418 -4.68 32.97 7.77
C THR A 418 -3.34 32.35 8.17
N THR A 419 -3.12 32.11 9.46
CA THR A 419 -1.83 31.60 9.98
C THR A 419 -2.04 30.43 10.92
N ILE A 420 -1.09 29.49 10.99
CA ILE A 420 -1.16 28.35 11.90
C ILE A 420 -0.99 28.79 13.36
N MET A 421 -1.82 28.25 14.26
CA MET A 421 -1.69 28.48 15.69
C MET A 421 -0.49 27.70 16.25
N LEU A 422 0.49 28.41 16.81
CA LEU A 422 1.73 27.78 17.30
C LEU A 422 1.54 26.98 18.59
N SER A 423 0.92 27.55 19.63
CA SER A 423 0.71 26.92 20.95
C SER A 423 1.95 26.16 21.47
N GLY A 424 3.11 26.85 21.49
CA GLY A 424 4.37 26.26 21.96
C GLY A 424 5.04 25.27 20.99
N SER A 425 4.59 25.16 19.74
CA SER A 425 5.16 24.26 18.71
C SER A 425 6.67 24.40 18.49
N GLY A 426 7.26 25.55 18.86
CA GLY A 426 8.66 25.87 18.62
C GLY A 426 8.96 26.35 17.20
N PHE A 427 7.97 26.36 16.31
CA PHE A 427 8.13 26.98 15.00
C PHE A 427 8.10 28.51 15.10
N ALA A 428 8.89 29.18 14.26
CA ALA A 428 8.63 30.58 13.92
C ALA A 428 7.44 30.66 12.96
N GLN A 429 6.57 31.67 13.12
CA GLN A 429 5.37 31.84 12.30
C GLN A 429 5.70 31.90 10.80
N ALA A 430 6.72 32.67 10.43
CA ALA A 430 7.19 32.82 9.04
C ALA A 430 7.69 31.49 8.42
N THR A 431 8.16 30.55 9.25
CA THR A 431 8.58 29.23 8.78
C THR A 431 7.38 28.33 8.53
N ILE A 432 6.48 28.18 9.51
CA ILE A 432 5.36 27.22 9.40
C ILE A 432 4.31 27.66 8.36
N ASP A 433 4.14 28.97 8.16
CA ASP A 433 3.24 29.50 7.14
C ASP A 433 3.93 29.70 5.77
N GLY A 434 5.24 29.47 5.69
CA GLY A 434 6.01 29.62 4.45
C GLY A 434 5.68 28.52 3.42
N ALA A 435 5.87 28.84 2.14
CA ALA A 435 5.60 27.91 1.03
C ALA A 435 6.33 26.57 1.16
N GLY A 436 7.56 26.58 1.69
CA GLY A 436 8.34 25.35 1.92
C GLY A 436 7.71 24.38 2.93
N MET A 437 6.80 24.85 3.80
CA MET A 437 6.11 24.00 4.78
C MET A 437 4.79 23.41 4.27
N GLU A 438 4.26 23.87 3.14
CA GLU A 438 2.93 23.46 2.67
C GLU A 438 2.80 21.96 2.42
N LYS A 439 3.85 21.32 1.89
CA LYS A 439 3.87 19.87 1.64
C LYS A 439 3.90 19.02 2.91
N TYR A 440 4.29 19.61 4.05
CA TYR A 440 4.56 18.92 5.31
C TYR A 440 3.45 19.04 6.35
N ILE A 441 2.40 19.85 6.15
CA ILE A 441 1.36 20.05 7.17
C ILE A 441 -0.06 20.01 6.61
N ASP A 442 -0.90 19.22 7.26
CA ASP A 442 -2.35 19.29 7.05
C ASP A 442 -2.94 20.45 7.86
N LYS A 443 -3.44 21.47 7.15
CA LYS A 443 -3.98 22.69 7.76
C LYS A 443 -5.50 22.60 7.89
N TYR A 444 -6.00 22.85 9.10
CA TYR A 444 -7.42 22.73 9.47
C TYR A 444 -8.04 24.08 9.76
N THR A 445 -9.28 24.28 9.33
CA THR A 445 -10.00 25.53 9.60
C THR A 445 -10.19 25.76 11.10
N TYR A 446 -10.28 27.02 11.48
CA TYR A 446 -10.52 27.42 12.85
C TYR A 446 -11.88 26.92 13.36
N GLY A 447 -11.91 26.47 14.60
CA GLY A 447 -13.13 26.13 15.31
C GLY A 447 -12.89 26.11 16.82
N THR A 448 -13.91 26.43 17.61
CA THR A 448 -13.83 26.54 19.08
C THR A 448 -14.33 25.30 19.81
N THR A 449 -15.08 24.44 19.14
CA THR A 449 -15.59 23.16 19.67
C THR A 449 -14.70 22.01 19.21
N TYR A 450 -14.72 20.90 19.96
CA TYR A 450 -13.82 19.76 19.71
C TYR A 450 -14.52 18.41 19.50
N ASN A 451 -15.68 18.13 20.09
CA ASN A 451 -16.29 16.78 20.05
C ASN A 451 -17.68 16.70 19.38
N ASP A 452 -18.21 17.84 18.93
CA ASP A 452 -19.50 17.93 18.25
C ASP A 452 -19.38 17.83 16.73
N GLN A 453 -20.52 17.83 16.03
CA GLN A 453 -20.51 17.76 14.57
C GLN A 453 -19.83 18.98 13.93
N ILE A 454 -19.92 20.16 14.56
CA ILE A 454 -19.29 21.39 14.08
C ILE A 454 -17.76 21.21 14.05
N ALA A 455 -17.20 20.60 15.10
CA ALA A 455 -15.78 20.29 15.18
C ALA A 455 -15.35 19.32 14.08
N ILE A 456 -16.08 18.20 13.92
CA ILE A 456 -15.74 17.13 12.97
C ILE A 456 -15.91 17.56 11.51
N ASN A 457 -16.83 18.48 11.21
CA ASN A 457 -17.01 19.01 9.86
C ASN A 457 -15.77 19.73 9.30
N ARG A 458 -14.76 20.01 10.13
CA ARG A 458 -13.48 20.61 9.72
C ARG A 458 -12.46 19.60 9.20
N ARG A 459 -12.76 18.30 9.27
CA ARG A 459 -11.92 17.20 8.76
C ARG A 459 -11.56 17.34 7.28
N LYS A 460 -10.65 16.49 6.82
CA LYS A 460 -10.41 16.24 5.40
C LYS A 460 -10.76 14.78 5.08
N LEU A 461 -11.26 14.52 3.87
CA LEU A 461 -11.48 13.14 3.43
C LEU A 461 -10.11 12.42 3.36
N GLY A 462 -10.02 11.25 3.98
CA GLY A 462 -8.82 10.42 4.00
C GLY A 462 -7.97 10.56 5.27
N ASP A 463 -8.18 11.57 6.11
CA ASP A 463 -7.35 11.75 7.31
C ASP A 463 -7.79 10.89 8.52
N ALA A 464 -8.85 10.10 8.35
CA ALA A 464 -9.49 9.27 9.37
C ALA A 464 -10.00 10.05 10.60
N THR A 465 -10.26 11.35 10.48
CA THR A 465 -10.84 12.19 11.56
C THR A 465 -12.34 12.41 11.43
N GLY A 466 -12.98 11.81 10.43
CA GLY A 466 -14.44 11.74 10.40
C GLY A 466 -15.06 10.48 9.81
N GLU A 467 -14.50 9.89 8.74
CA GLU A 467 -15.15 8.73 8.11
C GLU A 467 -15.24 7.57 9.11
N THR A 468 -14.25 7.49 10.00
CA THR A 468 -14.08 6.48 11.05
C THR A 468 -14.45 7.00 12.44
N ARG A 469 -15.26 8.07 12.52
CA ARG A 469 -15.59 8.73 13.80
C ARG A 469 -16.15 7.73 14.82
N ARG A 470 -15.45 7.60 15.95
CA ARG A 470 -15.78 6.72 17.08
C ARG A 470 -15.83 5.22 16.76
N TRP A 471 -15.14 4.79 15.70
CA TRP A 471 -14.88 3.36 15.53
C TRP A 471 -14.20 2.81 16.79
N TYR A 472 -14.66 1.65 17.25
CA TYR A 472 -14.15 0.98 18.45
C TYR A 472 -14.28 1.77 19.77
N SER A 473 -15.07 2.84 19.79
CA SER A 473 -15.14 3.80 20.91
C SER A 473 -13.88 4.67 21.06
N ASP A 474 -13.02 4.70 20.05
CA ASP A 474 -11.85 5.57 19.98
C ASP A 474 -12.26 7.03 20.18
N SER A 475 -11.38 7.80 20.83
CA SER A 475 -11.59 9.22 21.02
C SER A 475 -11.66 9.95 19.68
N ALA A 476 -12.62 10.86 19.57
CA ALA A 476 -12.88 11.64 18.36
C ALA A 476 -12.97 13.14 18.73
N ASN A 477 -11.82 13.72 19.06
CA ASN A 477 -11.69 15.08 19.54
C ASN A 477 -10.86 15.92 18.55
N PHE A 478 -11.46 16.96 17.99
CA PHE A 478 -10.81 17.84 17.03
C PHE A 478 -10.03 18.97 17.73
N VAL A 479 -8.98 19.47 17.08
CA VAL A 479 -8.17 20.61 17.55
C VAL A 479 -9.00 21.88 17.77
N TYR A 480 -8.65 22.65 18.81
CA TYR A 480 -9.32 23.92 19.18
C TYR A 480 -8.29 24.93 19.73
N PRO A 481 -8.63 26.20 20.01
CA PRO A 481 -7.64 27.27 20.20
C PRO A 481 -6.55 27.00 21.24
N SER A 482 -6.87 26.36 22.37
CA SER A 482 -5.86 26.04 23.40
C SER A 482 -4.93 24.90 22.99
N TYR A 483 -5.43 23.98 22.17
CA TYR A 483 -4.73 22.77 21.74
C TYR A 483 -4.89 22.58 20.22
N PRO A 484 -4.13 23.34 19.41
CA PRO A 484 -4.34 23.43 17.98
C PRO A 484 -3.62 22.35 17.16
N TRP A 485 -2.94 21.38 17.79
CA TRP A 485 -2.18 20.33 17.12
C TRP A 485 -2.79 18.95 17.37
N PHE A 486 -2.82 18.10 16.34
CA PHE A 486 -3.30 16.74 16.45
C PHE A 486 -2.27 15.80 17.09
N TYR A 487 -2.78 14.85 17.86
CA TYR A 487 -2.10 13.59 18.13
C TYR A 487 -3.02 12.40 17.84
N ARG A 488 -2.42 11.22 17.70
CA ARG A 488 -3.08 9.96 17.35
C ARG A 488 -2.68 8.84 18.32
N GLY A 489 -3.38 7.69 18.25
CA GLY A 489 -3.04 6.45 18.94
C GLY A 489 -3.40 6.38 20.43
N ASP A 490 -3.37 7.51 21.14
CA ASP A 490 -3.46 7.62 22.61
C ASP A 490 -2.28 6.93 23.34
N TYR A 491 -2.10 7.21 24.63
CA TYR A 491 -0.95 6.70 25.40
C TYR A 491 -1.23 5.36 26.11
N TYR A 492 -0.18 4.71 26.61
CA TYR A 492 -0.23 3.40 27.26
C TYR A 492 -1.32 3.24 28.35
N GLY A 493 -1.64 4.33 29.07
CA GLY A 493 -2.58 4.36 30.19
C GLY A 493 -4.03 4.59 29.77
N ALA A 494 -4.30 4.90 28.51
CA ALA A 494 -5.65 5.13 28.01
C ALA A 494 -6.48 3.84 28.00
N GLY A 495 -7.78 3.96 28.27
CA GLY A 495 -8.73 2.85 28.22
C GLY A 495 -9.19 2.54 26.80
N ALA A 496 -10.48 2.23 26.64
CA ALA A 496 -11.11 1.91 25.36
C ALA A 496 -11.18 3.09 24.36
N GLY A 497 -10.63 4.25 24.71
CA GLY A 497 -10.52 5.38 23.80
C GLY A 497 -9.25 5.35 22.94
N ALA A 498 -8.29 4.46 23.23
CA ALA A 498 -7.04 4.31 22.50
C ALA A 498 -7.22 3.42 21.27
N GLY A 499 -6.56 3.78 20.16
CA GLY A 499 -6.71 3.03 18.93
C GLY A 499 -6.11 3.74 17.73
N ALA A 500 -5.96 3.01 16.63
CA ALA A 500 -5.46 3.58 15.38
C ALA A 500 -6.38 4.68 14.82
N PHE A 501 -7.68 4.63 15.13
CA PHE A 501 -8.67 5.62 14.70
C PHE A 501 -8.88 6.73 15.74
N ASN A 502 -8.17 6.69 16.87
CA ASN A 502 -8.11 7.79 17.82
C ASN A 502 -7.52 9.04 17.15
N PHE A 503 -8.21 10.15 17.36
CA PHE A 503 -7.67 11.48 17.12
C PHE A 503 -8.10 12.40 18.25
N SER A 504 -7.15 13.21 18.69
CA SER A 504 -7.34 14.18 19.76
C SER A 504 -6.38 15.34 19.60
N TYR A 505 -6.42 16.28 20.54
CA TYR A 505 -5.74 17.56 20.46
C TYR A 505 -4.68 17.71 21.54
N TYR A 506 -3.62 18.46 21.25
CA TYR A 506 -2.66 18.88 22.25
C TYR A 506 -2.04 20.24 21.90
N SER A 507 -1.24 20.79 22.82
CA SER A 507 -0.36 21.91 22.51
C SER A 507 0.81 21.44 21.64
N GLY A 508 1.52 22.36 20.99
CA GLY A 508 2.74 22.03 20.24
C GLY A 508 3.99 21.90 21.12
N GLY A 509 3.90 22.24 22.41
CA GLY A 509 5.02 22.29 23.36
C GLY A 509 5.68 20.95 23.66
N SER A 510 6.82 20.92 24.34
CA SER A 510 7.43 19.64 24.76
C SER A 510 6.53 18.90 25.77
N SER A 511 6.40 17.57 25.64
CA SER A 511 5.69 16.73 26.60
C SER A 511 6.33 15.35 26.73
N ILE A 512 6.37 14.83 27.96
CA ILE A 512 6.92 13.51 28.28
C ILE A 512 6.09 12.35 27.73
N TYR A 513 4.86 12.63 27.29
CA TYR A 513 3.93 11.65 26.75
C TYR A 513 3.89 11.62 25.23
N THR A 514 4.47 12.61 24.54
CA THR A 514 4.30 12.75 23.08
C THR A 514 5.55 12.34 22.32
N GLY A 515 5.43 11.32 21.49
CA GLY A 515 6.36 10.91 20.45
C GLY A 515 5.95 11.41 19.07
N PHE A 516 6.51 10.79 18.04
CA PHE A 516 6.19 11.04 16.63
C PHE A 516 6.68 9.87 15.78
N ARG A 517 6.16 9.81 14.55
CA ARG A 517 6.53 8.80 13.57
C ARG A 517 7.24 9.40 12.36
N LEU A 518 8.22 8.67 11.87
CA LEU A 518 8.90 8.94 10.60
C LEU A 518 8.00 8.52 9.43
N ALA A 519 7.90 9.38 8.42
CA ALA A 519 7.47 9.03 7.07
C ALA A 519 8.61 9.36 6.09
N VAL A 520 8.71 8.60 5.00
CA VAL A 520 9.65 8.87 3.90
C VAL A 520 8.90 8.73 2.58
N SER A 521 8.92 9.76 1.75
CA SER A 521 8.27 9.75 0.43
C SER A 521 8.74 8.57 -0.44
N GLY A 522 7.87 8.09 -1.33
CA GLY A 522 8.22 7.09 -2.34
C GLY A 522 8.56 7.72 -3.68
N GLY A 523 9.83 7.69 -4.06
CA GLY A 523 10.34 8.15 -5.37
C GLY A 523 11.11 9.47 -5.30
N ASN A 524 11.66 9.89 -6.44
CA ASN A 524 12.34 11.17 -6.60
C ASN A 524 11.34 12.32 -6.44
N VAL A 525 11.30 12.92 -5.25
CA VAL A 525 10.50 14.11 -4.99
C VAL A 525 11.25 15.33 -5.49
N SER A 526 10.54 16.27 -6.10
CA SER A 526 11.08 17.59 -6.39
C SER A 526 11.42 18.32 -5.08
N ALA A 527 12.57 19.00 -5.09
CA ALA A 527 13.15 19.65 -3.92
C ALA A 527 12.19 20.67 -3.28
#